data_AF-A0A366HQ38-F1
#
_entry.id   AF-A0A366HQ38-F1
#
_cell.length_a   1.000
_cell.length_b   1.000
_cell.length_c   1.000
_cell.angle_alpha   90.00
_cell.angle_beta   90.00
_cell.angle_gamma   90.00
#
_symmetry.space_group_name_H-M   'P 1'
#
loop_
_entity.id
_entity.type
_entity.pdbx_description
1 polymer ?
#
loop_
_entity_poly.entity_id
_entity_poly.type
_entity_poly.pdbx_seq_one_letter_code
_entity_poly.pdbx_strand_id
1 'polypeptide(L)'
;MRLALHCFLALAIITIAACTSVHAQSPTPPRTDQAKPHATIQGLWMMGQSLCEGAESLPLVTTKDTGWGNYSFARGVRTWKYGDNAATPEKRPDEQFAFVPLKATVEGGLGETIANGMADTLKELLIVESSIHGRGFPPITRNSAPHFLVSYAGQGGRQIQELAKADLSTDPRTPENRQHGGGYYKTSLDDARRAVKQAAAMGEKFSIRALCWMQGEANGGPTGGIKPTRWDEELPRAQGLEWYRDQLIAYRKQWSDDLRSITGQTGQIYMLTYQTLGPAGEAQLMASDKDLNIIMVGPHYAMPSAINSRRTGGIYGDPIHLSADAERWLGAQMGKVLSHTLSGLWKPLRPNKAQLDATRSSILLDFVVPVPPLVLDETFLPRQENAMSGGYASLYGFQVRDEKGVAQPLTAVELGPPFVLQPGFASPPTSIRLHFASPLPAGEKYVINYGHPNAGELGAIAAFRNGPVVEGQPTMEMILEGDLSKKLKPLTDEGAFYVSNTATGRANTRVPIRKVIFENGDTFLQFEVRELRNGVAFNAGQTVVAQRPFTYGNLRDSDTRGSSPSQVFGDSGYGTRAGQPYPAWNWCVLFSRFPVSE
;
A
#
# COMPACT_ATOMS: atom_id res chain seq x y z
N MET A 1 -81.95 32.49 -5.05
CA MET A 1 -81.51 33.14 -6.30
C MET A 1 -80.10 32.62 -6.62
N ARG A 2 -79.85 32.22 -7.87
CA ARG A 2 -78.59 31.72 -8.50
C ARG A 2 -77.30 32.40 -7.98
N LEU A 3 -76.06 31.87 -8.00
CA LEU A 3 -75.38 30.72 -8.62
C LEU A 3 -73.97 30.57 -7.96
N ALA A 4 -73.46 29.32 -7.88
CA ALA A 4 -72.07 28.84 -8.00
C ALA A 4 -70.85 29.48 -7.26
N LEU A 5 -70.09 28.66 -6.50
CA LEU A 5 -68.65 28.41 -6.73
C LEU A 5 -68.18 27.13 -6.00
N HIS A 6 -67.16 26.49 -6.58
CA HIS A 6 -66.75 25.08 -6.47
C HIS A 6 -65.81 24.71 -5.30
N CYS A 7 -65.84 23.40 -5.02
CA CYS A 7 -64.98 22.51 -4.24
C CYS A 7 -63.45 22.71 -4.30
N PHE A 8 -62.71 22.37 -3.24
CA PHE A 8 -62.06 21.05 -3.02
C PHE A 8 -61.19 21.07 -1.74
N LEU A 9 -61.34 20.04 -0.90
CA LEU A 9 -60.62 19.83 0.36
C LEU A 9 -59.38 18.93 0.10
N ALA A 10 -58.20 19.36 0.55
CA ALA A 10 -56.93 18.66 0.35
C ALA A 10 -56.77 17.46 1.30
N LEU A 11 -56.37 16.32 0.74
CA LEU A 11 -56.03 15.09 1.45
C LEU A 11 -54.50 15.01 1.60
N ALA A 12 -53.99 14.98 2.82
CA ALA A 12 -52.56 14.82 3.12
C ALA A 12 -52.16 13.33 3.03
N ILE A 13 -51.19 13.02 2.18
CA ILE A 13 -50.56 11.70 2.06
C ILE A 13 -49.30 11.70 2.93
N ILE A 14 -49.29 10.86 3.96
CA ILE A 14 -48.10 10.53 4.77
C ILE A 14 -47.42 9.34 4.10
N THR A 15 -46.25 9.56 3.50
CA THR A 15 -45.40 8.50 2.94
C THR A 15 -44.43 8.03 4.03
N ILE A 16 -44.65 6.81 4.54
CA ILE A 16 -43.70 6.12 5.43
C ILE A 16 -42.59 5.52 4.57
N ALA A 17 -41.40 6.12 4.60
CA ALA A 17 -40.20 5.53 4.03
C ALA A 17 -39.62 4.52 5.04
N ALA A 18 -39.56 3.24 4.65
CA ALA A 18 -38.94 2.19 5.44
C ALA A 18 -37.42 2.40 5.50
N CYS A 19 -36.91 2.84 6.65
CA CYS A 19 -35.48 2.81 6.97
C CYS A 19 -35.03 1.36 7.20
N THR A 20 -34.14 0.87 6.35
CA THR A 20 -33.39 -0.37 6.59
C THR A 20 -32.38 -0.16 7.71
N SER A 21 -32.54 -0.90 8.81
CA SER A 21 -31.64 -0.94 9.96
C SER A 21 -30.27 -1.51 9.61
N VAL A 22 -29.19 -0.78 9.90
CA VAL A 22 -27.83 -1.30 9.88
C VAL A 22 -27.57 -2.02 11.21
N HIS A 23 -27.67 -3.34 11.20
CA HIS A 23 -27.19 -4.17 12.31
C HIS A 23 -25.66 -4.22 12.30
N ALA A 24 -25.06 -4.22 13.49
CA ALA A 24 -23.69 -4.69 13.67
C ALA A 24 -23.53 -6.03 12.94
N GLN A 25 -22.53 -6.12 12.06
CA GLN A 25 -22.35 -7.27 11.18
C GLN A 25 -22.22 -8.55 12.00
N SER A 26 -23.32 -9.30 12.06
CA SER A 26 -23.25 -10.75 12.23
C SER A 26 -22.34 -11.30 11.13
N PRO A 27 -21.57 -12.37 11.35
CA PRO A 27 -20.69 -12.92 10.32
C PRO A 27 -21.51 -13.19 9.06
N THR A 28 -21.21 -12.44 8.00
CA THR A 28 -21.85 -12.61 6.70
C THR A 28 -21.60 -14.05 6.27
N PRO A 29 -22.61 -14.81 5.82
CA PRO A 29 -22.37 -16.19 5.38
C PRO A 29 -21.30 -16.20 4.27
N PRO A 30 -20.38 -17.18 4.28
CA PRO A 30 -19.35 -17.29 3.25
C PRO A 30 -20.01 -17.38 1.87
N ARG A 31 -19.42 -16.72 0.87
CA ARG A 31 -19.93 -16.75 -0.50
C ARG A 31 -19.99 -18.17 -1.04
N THR A 32 -21.17 -18.58 -1.49
CA THR A 32 -21.44 -19.91 -2.06
C THR A 32 -20.86 -20.12 -3.46
N ASP A 33 -20.42 -19.05 -4.12
CA ASP A 33 -19.92 -19.08 -5.50
C ASP A 33 -18.40 -19.30 -5.59
N GLN A 34 -17.78 -19.61 -4.45
CA GLN A 34 -16.34 -19.86 -4.34
C GLN A 34 -16.09 -21.34 -4.22
N ALA A 35 -15.26 -21.88 -5.13
CA ALA A 35 -14.74 -23.22 -4.94
C ALA A 35 -13.98 -23.26 -3.62
N LYS A 36 -14.40 -24.15 -2.72
CA LYS A 36 -13.56 -24.54 -1.58
C LYS A 36 -12.33 -25.23 -2.17
N PRO A 37 -11.12 -24.67 -2.05
CA PRO A 37 -9.96 -25.33 -2.61
C PRO A 37 -9.60 -26.51 -1.71
N HIS A 38 -9.95 -27.71 -2.19
CA HIS A 38 -9.61 -29.00 -1.59
C HIS A 38 -8.16 -29.44 -1.92
N ALA A 39 -7.38 -28.60 -2.60
CA ALA A 39 -6.00 -28.90 -2.96
C ALA A 39 -5.07 -28.67 -1.78
N THR A 40 -4.20 -29.65 -1.54
CA THR A 40 -3.08 -29.63 -0.58
C THR A 40 -1.98 -28.66 -1.02
N ILE A 41 -1.83 -28.42 -2.33
CA ILE A 41 -0.90 -27.45 -2.91
C ILE A 41 -1.69 -26.32 -3.57
N GLN A 42 -1.38 -25.08 -3.18
CA GLN A 42 -2.11 -23.90 -3.65
C GLN A 42 -1.19 -22.80 -4.17
N GLY A 43 -1.55 -22.15 -5.26
CA GLY A 43 -0.79 -21.05 -5.86
C GLY A 43 -1.12 -19.71 -5.24
N LEU A 44 -0.10 -18.90 -4.95
CA LEU A 44 -0.19 -17.45 -4.78
C LEU A 44 0.49 -16.81 -5.99
N TRP A 45 -0.31 -16.30 -6.91
CA TRP A 45 0.11 -16.03 -8.28
C TRP A 45 0.30 -14.54 -8.52
N MET A 46 1.54 -14.11 -8.74
CA MET A 46 1.90 -12.69 -8.70
C MET A 46 2.20 -12.14 -10.10
N MET A 47 1.74 -10.92 -10.33
CA MET A 47 2.07 -10.11 -11.50
C MET A 47 2.20 -8.65 -11.07
N GLY A 48 3.08 -7.91 -11.74
CA GLY A 48 3.26 -6.51 -11.44
C GLY A 48 4.55 -5.96 -12.03
N GLN A 49 5.07 -4.94 -11.35
CA GLN A 49 6.31 -4.25 -11.72
C GLN A 49 7.35 -4.26 -10.60
N SER A 50 8.11 -3.17 -10.44
CA SER A 50 9.36 -3.14 -9.67
C SER A 50 9.21 -3.53 -8.21
N LEU A 51 8.12 -3.12 -7.54
CA LEU A 51 7.85 -3.57 -6.18
C LEU A 51 7.58 -5.08 -6.13
N CYS A 52 6.75 -5.60 -7.03
CA CYS A 52 6.41 -7.02 -7.03
C CYS A 52 7.62 -7.94 -7.29
N GLU A 53 8.59 -7.48 -8.08
CA GLU A 53 9.86 -8.19 -8.31
C GLU A 53 10.93 -7.91 -7.25
N GLY A 54 10.66 -7.10 -6.22
CA GLY A 54 11.65 -6.81 -5.19
C GLY A 54 12.81 -5.95 -5.66
N ALA A 55 12.56 -4.97 -6.52
CA ALA A 55 13.58 -4.07 -7.02
C ALA A 55 14.25 -3.32 -5.87
N GLU A 56 15.56 -3.47 -5.78
CA GLU A 56 16.43 -2.83 -4.78
C GLU A 56 16.15 -3.23 -3.33
N SER A 57 15.30 -4.23 -3.08
CA SER A 57 14.93 -4.75 -1.77
C SER A 57 16.05 -5.62 -1.18
N LEU A 58 17.20 -4.99 -0.91
CA LEU A 58 18.44 -5.61 -0.44
C LEU A 58 18.94 -4.91 0.84
N PRO A 59 19.67 -5.61 1.72
CA PRO A 59 19.98 -7.05 1.70
C PRO A 59 18.75 -7.93 1.97
N LEU A 60 18.83 -9.23 1.66
CA LEU A 60 17.73 -10.17 1.94
C LEU A 60 17.51 -10.36 3.45
N VAL A 61 16.26 -10.50 3.85
CA VAL A 61 15.88 -10.80 5.26
C VAL A 61 15.31 -12.22 5.42
N THR A 62 15.00 -12.92 4.33
CA THR A 62 14.53 -14.32 4.34
C THR A 62 15.45 -15.24 3.52
N THR A 63 16.70 -15.40 3.97
CA THR A 63 17.73 -16.17 3.23
C THR A 63 17.61 -17.70 3.34
N LYS A 64 16.74 -18.19 4.23
CA LYS A 64 16.56 -19.62 4.53
C LYS A 64 15.08 -19.99 4.46
N ASP A 65 14.82 -21.30 4.38
CA ASP A 65 13.47 -21.84 4.60
C ASP A 65 12.96 -21.40 5.98
N THR A 66 11.77 -20.82 6.01
CA THR A 66 11.09 -20.37 7.23
C THR A 66 10.42 -21.51 7.99
N GLY A 67 10.49 -22.73 7.45
CA GLY A 67 9.95 -23.96 8.04
C GLY A 67 8.44 -24.10 7.85
N TRP A 68 7.77 -23.14 7.22
CA TRP A 68 6.32 -23.20 6.94
C TRP A 68 5.97 -24.19 5.83
N GLY A 69 6.98 -24.74 5.13
CA GLY A 69 6.81 -25.73 4.08
C GLY A 69 6.23 -25.15 2.80
N ASN A 70 6.29 -23.84 2.60
CA ASN A 70 5.86 -23.20 1.36
C ASN A 70 6.88 -23.45 0.25
N TYR A 71 6.45 -23.33 -1.00
CA TYR A 71 7.25 -23.64 -2.19
C TYR A 71 7.50 -22.42 -3.08
N SER A 72 8.64 -22.47 -3.76
CA SER A 72 8.85 -21.81 -5.05
C SER A 72 9.20 -22.87 -6.09
N PHE A 73 9.25 -22.47 -7.37
CA PHE A 73 9.91 -23.30 -8.37
C PHE A 73 11.43 -23.32 -8.15
N ALA A 74 12.12 -24.36 -8.60
CA ALA A 74 13.59 -24.43 -8.58
C ALA A 74 14.25 -23.23 -9.30
N ARG A 75 13.56 -22.66 -10.29
CA ARG A 75 13.91 -21.40 -10.98
C ARG A 75 13.90 -20.17 -10.07
N GLY A 76 13.21 -20.23 -8.94
CA GLY A 76 12.93 -19.13 -8.02
C GLY A 76 11.48 -18.64 -8.11
N VAL A 77 11.16 -17.62 -7.30
CA VAL A 77 9.86 -16.93 -7.35
C VAL A 77 9.71 -16.15 -8.67
N ARG A 78 10.78 -15.48 -9.12
CA ARG A 78 10.84 -14.75 -10.39
C ARG A 78 11.06 -15.73 -11.54
N THR A 79 9.96 -16.16 -12.15
CA THR A 79 9.97 -17.18 -13.20
C THR A 79 10.19 -16.57 -14.59
N TRP A 80 9.81 -15.31 -14.79
CA TRP A 80 10.18 -14.56 -15.99
C TRP A 80 11.62 -14.03 -15.87
N LYS A 81 12.44 -14.21 -16.91
CA LYS A 81 13.80 -13.64 -17.00
C LYS A 81 14.09 -13.15 -18.40
N TYR A 82 14.73 -11.99 -18.50
CA TYR A 82 15.11 -11.41 -19.78
C TYR A 82 16.07 -12.35 -20.53
N GLY A 83 15.83 -12.56 -21.83
CA GLY A 83 16.68 -13.39 -22.70
C GLY A 83 16.57 -14.90 -22.49
N ASP A 84 15.82 -15.37 -21.49
CA ASP A 84 15.63 -16.80 -21.23
C ASP A 84 14.19 -17.21 -21.51
N ASN A 85 13.93 -17.50 -22.79
CA ASN A 85 12.63 -17.98 -23.28
C ASN A 85 11.45 -17.09 -22.88
N ALA A 86 11.68 -15.78 -22.72
CA ALA A 86 10.67 -14.81 -22.29
C ALA A 86 9.39 -14.86 -23.15
N ALA A 87 9.54 -14.86 -24.48
CA ALA A 87 8.42 -14.93 -25.43
C ALA A 87 7.88 -16.35 -25.69
N THR A 88 8.63 -17.39 -25.31
CA THR A 88 8.32 -18.81 -25.53
C THR A 88 8.52 -19.62 -24.24
N PRO A 89 7.82 -19.26 -23.14
CA PRO A 89 8.07 -19.85 -21.82
C PRO A 89 7.90 -21.37 -21.78
N GLU A 90 7.11 -21.95 -22.66
CA GLU A 90 6.90 -23.39 -22.81
C GLU A 90 8.19 -24.15 -23.20
N LYS A 91 9.20 -23.46 -23.74
CA LYS A 91 10.50 -24.06 -24.09
C LYS A 91 11.46 -24.16 -22.90
N ARG A 92 11.11 -23.57 -21.75
CA ARG A 92 11.94 -23.67 -20.53
C ARG A 92 12.01 -25.14 -20.07
N PRO A 93 13.17 -25.63 -19.62
CA PRO A 93 13.30 -27.02 -19.17
C PRO A 93 12.42 -27.36 -17.95
N ASP A 94 11.84 -28.56 -17.94
CA ASP A 94 10.92 -29.03 -16.92
C ASP A 94 11.53 -29.06 -15.51
N GLU A 95 12.81 -29.41 -15.41
CA GLU A 95 13.54 -29.51 -14.14
C GLU A 95 13.61 -28.19 -13.37
N GLN A 96 13.47 -27.06 -14.06
CA GLN A 96 13.44 -25.74 -13.44
C GLN A 96 12.13 -25.47 -12.66
N PHE A 97 11.13 -26.34 -12.81
CA PHE A 97 9.81 -26.21 -12.20
C PHE A 97 9.52 -27.27 -11.13
N ALA A 98 10.55 -27.99 -10.67
CA ALA A 98 10.44 -28.76 -9.43
C ALA A 98 10.09 -27.82 -8.26
N PHE A 99 9.24 -28.29 -7.34
CA PHE A 99 8.92 -27.54 -6.12
C PHE A 99 10.08 -27.65 -5.13
N VAL A 100 10.56 -26.51 -4.66
CA VAL A 100 11.64 -26.40 -3.66
C VAL A 100 11.18 -25.48 -2.52
N PRO A 101 11.79 -25.56 -1.32
CA PRO A 101 11.42 -24.68 -0.22
C PRO A 101 11.51 -23.19 -0.60
N LEU A 102 10.46 -22.43 -0.25
CA LEU A 102 10.38 -21.01 -0.51
C LEU A 102 11.43 -20.24 0.30
N LYS A 103 12.27 -19.48 -0.41
CA LYS A 103 13.25 -18.55 0.16
C LYS A 103 13.43 -17.36 -0.77
N ALA A 104 13.88 -16.24 -0.23
CA ALA A 104 14.27 -15.10 -1.04
C ALA A 104 15.60 -15.36 -1.75
N THR A 105 15.79 -14.73 -2.92
CA THR A 105 16.98 -14.86 -3.75
C THR A 105 17.36 -13.51 -4.34
N VAL A 106 18.67 -13.27 -4.46
CA VAL A 106 19.20 -12.08 -5.15
C VAL A 106 19.36 -12.35 -6.64
N GLU A 107 18.95 -11.40 -7.47
CA GLU A 107 19.20 -11.38 -8.92
C GLU A 107 19.59 -9.97 -9.36
N GLY A 108 20.89 -9.71 -9.44
CA GLY A 108 21.40 -8.35 -9.70
C GLY A 108 20.94 -7.36 -8.63
N GLY A 109 20.20 -6.33 -9.04
CA GLY A 109 19.60 -5.35 -8.13
C GLY A 109 18.28 -5.79 -7.49
N LEU A 110 17.79 -7.00 -7.77
CA LEU A 110 16.53 -7.53 -7.24
C LEU A 110 16.79 -8.40 -5.99
N GLY A 111 15.95 -8.28 -4.96
CA GLY A 111 16.17 -8.89 -3.65
C GLY A 111 14.98 -9.64 -3.05
N GLU A 112 14.51 -9.21 -1.88
CA GLU A 112 13.35 -9.80 -1.20
C GLU A 112 12.07 -9.53 -2.03
N THR A 113 11.07 -10.41 -1.99
CA THR A 113 9.73 -10.13 -2.54
C THR A 113 8.68 -10.31 -1.45
N ILE A 114 7.45 -9.92 -1.70
CA ILE A 114 6.31 -10.22 -0.81
C ILE A 114 6.06 -11.72 -0.54
N ALA A 115 6.69 -12.64 -1.28
CA ALA A 115 6.34 -14.06 -1.31
C ALA A 115 6.37 -14.74 0.06
N ASN A 116 7.48 -14.63 0.79
CA ASN A 116 7.64 -15.27 2.09
C ASN A 116 6.65 -14.68 3.12
N GLY A 117 6.56 -13.36 3.22
CA GLY A 117 5.62 -12.69 4.12
C GLY A 117 4.18 -13.13 3.87
N MET A 118 3.76 -13.19 2.60
CA MET A 118 2.40 -13.54 2.22
C MET A 118 2.05 -15.00 2.51
N ALA A 119 2.90 -15.93 2.06
CA ALA A 119 2.65 -17.36 2.21
C ALA A 119 2.70 -17.81 3.67
N ASP A 120 3.66 -17.29 4.44
CA ASP A 120 3.86 -17.68 5.83
C ASP A 120 2.74 -17.15 6.72
N THR A 121 2.39 -15.86 6.58
CA THR A 121 1.33 -15.23 7.38
C THR A 121 -0.04 -15.83 7.08
N LEU A 122 -0.35 -16.11 5.81
CA LEU A 122 -1.61 -16.77 5.45
C LEU A 122 -1.69 -18.17 6.08
N LYS A 123 -0.61 -18.95 6.02
CA LYS A 123 -0.58 -20.29 6.60
C LYS A 123 -0.74 -20.25 8.12
N GLU A 124 -0.03 -19.35 8.78
CA GLU A 124 -0.14 -19.11 10.23
C GLU A 124 -1.59 -18.80 10.63
N LEU A 125 -2.24 -17.87 9.94
CA LEU A 125 -3.61 -17.47 10.26
C LEU A 125 -4.62 -18.59 9.97
N LEU A 126 -4.47 -19.35 8.89
CA LEU A 126 -5.35 -20.50 8.62
C LEU A 126 -5.27 -21.56 9.73
N ILE A 127 -4.10 -21.77 10.32
CA ILE A 127 -3.90 -22.69 11.45
C ILE A 127 -4.59 -22.13 12.70
N VAL A 128 -4.33 -20.87 13.05
CA VAL A 128 -4.89 -20.22 14.24
C VAL A 128 -6.42 -20.11 14.14
N GLU A 129 -6.97 -19.72 13.00
CA GLU A 129 -8.42 -19.56 12.83
C GLU A 129 -9.16 -20.90 12.86
N SER A 130 -8.51 -21.99 12.40
CA SER A 130 -9.08 -23.34 12.46
C SER A 130 -9.20 -23.89 13.88
N SER A 131 -8.34 -23.44 14.81
CA SER A 131 -8.37 -23.90 16.21
C SER A 131 -9.37 -23.13 17.07
N ILE A 132 -9.74 -21.90 16.66
CA ILE A 132 -10.70 -21.04 17.37
C ILE A 132 -12.15 -21.40 17.00
N HIS A 133 -12.41 -21.87 15.78
CA HIS A 133 -13.75 -22.18 15.32
C HIS A 133 -14.16 -23.61 15.72
N GLY A 134 -14.93 -23.74 16.81
CA GLY A 134 -15.59 -24.97 17.28
C GLY A 134 -16.63 -25.59 16.32
N ARG A 135 -16.39 -25.56 15.01
CA ARG A 135 -17.26 -26.09 13.96
C ARG A 135 -17.00 -27.56 13.67
N GLY A 136 -16.81 -28.44 14.66
CA GLY A 136 -16.79 -29.90 14.46
C GLY A 136 -15.80 -30.45 13.41
N PHE A 137 -14.83 -29.66 12.95
CA PHE A 137 -13.76 -30.08 12.05
C PHE A 137 -12.46 -30.21 12.84
N PRO A 138 -11.60 -31.19 12.51
CA PRO A 138 -10.30 -31.30 13.16
C PRO A 138 -9.47 -30.01 12.92
N PRO A 139 -8.75 -29.51 13.94
CA PRO A 139 -7.88 -28.36 13.79
C PRO A 139 -6.88 -28.57 12.65
N ILE A 140 -6.67 -27.54 11.83
CA ILE A 140 -5.62 -27.56 10.82
C ILE A 140 -4.29 -27.43 11.55
N THR A 141 -3.44 -28.43 11.39
CA THR A 141 -2.05 -28.43 11.87
C THR A 141 -1.12 -27.89 10.78
N ARG A 142 0.13 -27.55 11.14
CA ARG A 142 1.15 -27.11 10.17
C ARG A 142 1.32 -28.06 8.97
N ASN A 143 1.15 -29.36 9.22
CA ASN A 143 1.31 -30.42 8.21
C ASN A 143 0.03 -30.70 7.40
N SER A 144 -1.14 -30.26 7.88
CA SER A 144 -2.42 -30.41 7.15
C SER A 144 -2.89 -29.10 6.51
N ALA A 145 -2.28 -27.96 6.88
CA ALA A 145 -2.43 -26.70 6.19
C ALA A 145 -1.84 -26.80 4.77
N PRO A 146 -2.45 -26.13 3.76
CA PRO A 146 -1.95 -26.17 2.41
C PRO A 146 -0.50 -25.67 2.30
N HIS A 147 0.21 -26.21 1.33
CA HIS A 147 1.51 -25.70 0.90
C HIS A 147 1.30 -24.63 -0.17
N PHE A 148 1.83 -23.44 0.03
CA PHE A 148 1.69 -22.37 -0.95
C PHE A 148 2.88 -22.34 -1.90
N LEU A 149 2.62 -22.52 -3.20
CA LEU A 149 3.57 -22.24 -4.28
C LEU A 149 3.45 -20.77 -4.69
N VAL A 150 4.54 -20.03 -4.64
CA VAL A 150 4.56 -18.61 -5.05
C VAL A 150 5.34 -18.44 -6.35
N SER A 151 4.76 -17.71 -7.30
CA SER A 151 5.35 -17.42 -8.61
C SER A 151 5.08 -15.99 -9.04
N TYR A 152 6.05 -15.39 -9.73
CA TYR A 152 6.01 -14.03 -10.26
C TYR A 152 6.54 -13.97 -11.69
N ALA A 153 5.73 -13.42 -12.59
CA ALA A 153 6.04 -13.35 -14.01
C ALA A 153 6.16 -11.92 -14.58
N GLY A 154 6.06 -10.89 -13.75
CA GLY A 154 6.12 -9.48 -14.19
C GLY A 154 7.54 -8.95 -14.38
N GLN A 155 7.65 -7.64 -14.63
CA GLN A 155 8.94 -6.93 -14.66
C GLN A 155 8.79 -5.45 -14.27
N GLY A 156 9.84 -4.89 -13.68
CA GLY A 156 10.00 -3.46 -13.42
C GLY A 156 9.65 -2.54 -14.60
N GLY A 157 9.01 -1.41 -14.26
CA GLY A 157 8.67 -0.34 -15.19
C GLY A 157 7.63 -0.70 -16.27
N ARG A 158 6.87 -1.79 -16.09
CA ARG A 158 5.79 -2.18 -17.01
C ARG A 158 4.46 -1.49 -16.69
N GLN A 159 3.79 -1.01 -17.73
CA GLN A 159 2.40 -0.56 -17.72
C GLN A 159 1.44 -1.75 -17.80
N ILE A 160 0.19 -1.56 -17.38
CA ILE A 160 -0.82 -2.63 -17.37
C ILE A 160 -0.99 -3.33 -18.73
N GLN A 161 -0.97 -2.59 -19.84
CA GLN A 161 -1.08 -3.14 -21.19
C GLN A 161 0.14 -3.96 -21.64
N GLU A 162 1.30 -3.74 -21.01
CA GLU A 162 2.52 -4.52 -21.26
C GLU A 162 2.50 -5.86 -20.51
N LEU A 163 1.81 -5.93 -19.37
CA LEU A 163 1.61 -7.16 -18.59
C LEU A 163 0.35 -7.92 -19.03
N ALA A 164 -0.50 -7.29 -19.85
CA ALA A 164 -1.69 -7.88 -20.44
C ALA A 164 -1.36 -8.91 -21.52
N LYS A 165 -2.37 -9.70 -21.90
CA LYS A 165 -2.29 -10.62 -23.05
C LYS A 165 -1.90 -9.92 -24.36
N ALA A 166 -2.23 -8.62 -24.49
CA ALA A 166 -1.85 -7.80 -25.63
C ALA A 166 -0.33 -7.58 -25.73
N ASP A 167 0.38 -7.60 -24.59
CA ASP A 167 1.83 -7.52 -24.49
C ASP A 167 2.45 -6.38 -25.32
N LEU A 168 2.07 -5.14 -25.00
CA LEU A 168 2.62 -3.95 -25.67
C LEU A 168 4.10 -3.69 -25.37
N SER A 169 4.77 -4.56 -24.61
CA SER A 169 6.19 -4.40 -24.24
C SER A 169 7.16 -4.58 -25.42
N THR A 170 6.67 -5.25 -26.48
CA THR A 170 7.39 -5.55 -27.73
C THR A 170 6.87 -4.73 -28.92
N ASP A 171 6.04 -3.73 -28.69
CA ASP A 171 5.45 -2.92 -29.75
C ASP A 171 6.55 -2.18 -30.55
N PRO A 172 6.49 -2.21 -31.90
CA PRO A 172 7.53 -1.67 -32.77
C PRO A 172 7.69 -0.15 -32.68
N ARG A 173 6.73 0.58 -32.10
CA ARG A 173 6.86 2.02 -31.83
C ARG A 173 7.79 2.30 -30.65
N THR A 174 8.06 1.33 -29.78
CA THR A 174 9.11 1.46 -28.77
C THR A 174 10.47 1.31 -29.48
N PRO A 175 11.41 2.26 -29.32
CA PRO A 175 12.77 2.12 -29.86
C PRO A 175 13.39 0.78 -29.43
N GLU A 176 14.12 0.11 -30.32
CA GLU A 176 14.66 -1.24 -30.08
C GLU A 176 15.48 -1.32 -28.77
N ASN A 177 16.28 -0.30 -28.47
CA ASN A 177 17.06 -0.22 -27.23
C ASN A 177 16.23 -0.01 -25.94
N ARG A 178 14.92 0.17 -26.09
CA ARG A 178 13.93 0.32 -25.02
C ARG A 178 12.81 -0.71 -25.13
N GLN A 179 12.86 -1.63 -26.11
CA GLN A 179 11.93 -2.75 -26.15
C GLN A 179 12.29 -3.72 -25.02
N HIS A 180 11.28 -4.35 -24.45
CA HIS A 180 11.46 -5.29 -23.34
C HIS A 180 11.09 -6.70 -23.79
N GLY A 181 11.51 -7.70 -23.01
CA GLY A 181 11.50 -9.10 -23.49
C GLY A 181 10.11 -9.71 -23.72
N GLY A 182 9.04 -9.06 -23.24
CA GLY A 182 7.66 -9.53 -23.38
C GLY A 182 7.40 -10.91 -22.80
N GLY A 183 6.21 -11.42 -23.08
CA GLY A 183 5.77 -12.75 -22.69
C GLY A 183 5.36 -12.92 -21.23
N TYR A 184 5.30 -11.85 -20.42
CA TYR A 184 4.95 -11.90 -18.99
C TYR A 184 3.63 -12.67 -18.73
N TYR A 185 2.58 -12.32 -19.46
CA TYR A 185 1.28 -13.00 -19.36
C TYR A 185 1.37 -14.48 -19.74
N LYS A 186 2.13 -14.80 -20.81
CA LYS A 186 2.35 -16.19 -21.24
C LYS A 186 3.14 -16.97 -20.20
N THR A 187 4.16 -16.37 -19.58
CA THR A 187 4.95 -16.98 -18.51
C THR A 187 4.06 -17.33 -17.33
N SER A 188 3.20 -16.41 -16.90
CA SER A 188 2.23 -16.67 -15.83
C SER A 188 1.30 -17.85 -16.13
N LEU A 189 0.85 -18.01 -17.38
CA LEU A 189 0.03 -19.16 -17.76
C LEU A 189 0.85 -20.46 -17.85
N ASP A 190 2.06 -20.40 -18.39
CA ASP A 190 2.94 -21.57 -18.47
C ASP A 190 3.30 -22.08 -17.08
N ASP A 191 3.69 -21.19 -16.18
CA ASP A 191 3.99 -21.51 -14.79
C ASP A 191 2.80 -22.26 -14.13
N ALA A 192 1.55 -21.92 -14.46
CA ALA A 192 0.37 -22.59 -13.91
C ALA A 192 0.23 -24.01 -14.47
N ARG A 193 0.53 -24.22 -15.75
CA ARG A 193 0.59 -25.57 -16.36
C ARG A 193 1.70 -26.40 -15.72
N ARG A 194 2.87 -25.79 -15.47
CA ARG A 194 4.00 -26.43 -14.79
C ARG A 194 3.63 -26.84 -13.36
N ALA A 195 2.94 -25.98 -12.62
CA ALA A 195 2.46 -26.29 -11.27
C ALA A 195 1.45 -27.45 -11.26
N VAL A 196 0.49 -27.47 -12.18
CA VAL A 196 -0.46 -28.59 -12.32
C VAL A 196 0.27 -29.90 -12.61
N LYS A 197 1.20 -29.90 -13.56
CA LYS A 197 2.00 -31.08 -13.92
C LYS A 197 2.84 -31.57 -12.74
N GLN A 198 3.52 -30.68 -12.05
CA GLN A 198 4.39 -31.02 -10.92
C GLN A 198 3.60 -31.54 -9.71
N ALA A 199 2.47 -30.92 -9.38
CA ALA A 199 1.61 -31.42 -8.31
C ALA A 199 1.06 -32.81 -8.65
N ALA A 200 0.64 -33.06 -9.90
CA ALA A 200 0.18 -34.37 -10.33
C ALA A 200 1.28 -35.44 -10.23
N ALA A 201 2.54 -35.09 -10.56
CA ALA A 201 3.69 -35.99 -10.38
C ALA A 201 3.97 -36.32 -8.90
N MET A 202 3.54 -35.46 -7.97
CA MET A 202 3.58 -35.70 -6.53
C MET A 202 2.35 -36.44 -6.00
N GLY A 203 1.39 -36.82 -6.86
CA GLY A 203 0.12 -37.43 -6.46
C GLY A 203 -0.90 -36.44 -5.88
N GLU A 204 -0.65 -35.13 -6.03
CA GLU A 204 -1.45 -34.06 -5.43
C GLU A 204 -2.23 -33.26 -6.48
N LYS A 205 -3.21 -32.49 -6.02
CA LYS A 205 -3.93 -31.51 -6.85
C LYS A 205 -3.37 -30.11 -6.64
N PHE A 206 -3.41 -29.30 -7.69
CA PHE A 206 -3.04 -27.89 -7.64
C PHE A 206 -4.27 -27.00 -7.88
N SER A 207 -4.33 -25.88 -7.17
CA SER A 207 -5.29 -24.80 -7.41
C SER A 207 -4.64 -23.46 -7.08
N ILE A 208 -5.01 -22.37 -7.74
CA ILE A 208 -4.54 -21.03 -7.39
C ILE A 208 -5.52 -20.43 -6.37
N ARG A 209 -5.02 -20.12 -5.18
CA ARG A 209 -5.80 -19.53 -4.10
C ARG A 209 -6.10 -18.07 -4.37
N ALA A 210 -5.11 -17.33 -4.83
CA ALA A 210 -5.20 -15.89 -5.03
C ALA A 210 -4.21 -15.41 -6.09
N LEU A 211 -4.61 -14.33 -6.75
CA LEU A 211 -3.75 -13.51 -7.59
C LEU A 211 -3.24 -12.33 -6.76
N CYS A 212 -2.06 -11.83 -7.08
CA CYS A 212 -1.51 -10.60 -6.53
C CYS A 212 -1.13 -9.65 -7.67
N TRP A 213 -1.60 -8.42 -7.58
CA TRP A 213 -1.31 -7.34 -8.53
C TRP A 213 -0.61 -6.17 -7.84
N MET A 214 0.65 -5.95 -8.19
CA MET A 214 1.46 -4.84 -7.71
C MET A 214 2.00 -4.01 -8.88
N GLN A 215 1.13 -3.16 -9.43
CA GLN A 215 1.47 -2.23 -10.50
C GLN A 215 0.54 -1.02 -10.49
N GLY A 216 1.07 0.12 -10.94
CA GLY A 216 0.31 1.33 -11.23
C GLY A 216 1.23 2.52 -11.51
N GLU A 217 2.44 2.50 -10.96
CA GLU A 217 3.38 3.61 -10.99
C GLU A 217 3.80 3.97 -12.42
N ALA A 218 4.04 2.97 -13.28
CA ALA A 218 4.39 3.21 -14.68
C ALA A 218 3.24 3.81 -15.52
N ASN A 219 1.99 3.74 -15.03
CA ASN A 219 0.84 4.39 -15.64
C ASN A 219 0.58 5.80 -15.07
N GLY A 220 1.30 6.24 -14.04
CA GLY A 220 1.19 7.60 -13.51
C GLY A 220 1.73 8.62 -14.52
N GLY A 221 0.92 9.63 -14.85
CA GLY A 221 1.34 10.72 -15.71
C GLY A 221 1.99 11.88 -14.94
N PRO A 222 2.80 12.73 -15.61
CA PRO A 222 3.54 13.81 -14.97
C PRO A 222 2.65 14.93 -14.40
N THR A 223 1.39 15.05 -14.85
CA THR A 223 0.44 16.07 -14.35
C THR A 223 -0.55 15.51 -13.33
N GLY A 224 -0.39 14.25 -12.91
CA GLY A 224 -1.25 13.60 -11.92
C GLY A 224 -2.48 12.90 -12.49
N GLY A 225 -2.52 12.72 -13.82
CA GLY A 225 -3.43 11.84 -14.55
C GLY A 225 -2.85 10.45 -14.80
N ILE A 226 -3.38 9.74 -15.79
CA ILE A 226 -2.94 8.38 -16.17
C ILE A 226 -2.47 8.39 -17.60
N LYS A 227 -1.31 7.78 -17.85
CA LYS A 227 -0.78 7.53 -19.18
C LYS A 227 -1.13 6.08 -19.60
N PRO A 228 -2.07 5.87 -20.55
CA PRO A 228 -2.57 4.55 -20.90
C PRO A 228 -1.49 3.59 -21.43
N THR A 229 -0.71 4.08 -22.39
CA THR A 229 0.44 3.38 -22.97
C THR A 229 1.64 4.31 -23.07
N ARG A 230 2.79 3.82 -23.57
CA ARG A 230 4.01 4.64 -23.71
C ARG A 230 3.84 5.82 -24.67
N TRP A 231 2.93 5.73 -25.63
CA TRP A 231 2.78 6.69 -26.73
C TRP A 231 1.49 7.51 -26.66
N ASP A 232 0.52 7.08 -25.86
CA ASP A 232 -0.72 7.83 -25.70
C ASP A 232 -0.48 9.11 -24.90
N GLU A 233 -1.33 10.11 -25.15
CA GLU A 233 -1.41 11.30 -24.30
C GLU A 233 -1.83 10.93 -22.87
N GLU A 234 -1.41 11.75 -21.91
CA GLU A 234 -1.88 11.62 -20.54
C GLU A 234 -3.38 11.96 -20.48
N LEU A 235 -4.18 11.02 -19.99
CA LEU A 235 -5.58 11.26 -19.73
C LEU A 235 -5.74 12.16 -18.51
N PRO A 236 -6.62 13.18 -18.56
CA PRO A 236 -6.98 13.97 -17.39
C PRO A 236 -7.44 13.08 -16.24
N ARG A 237 -7.12 13.48 -15.00
CA ARG A 237 -7.26 12.64 -13.80
C ARG A 237 -8.57 11.84 -13.75
N ALA A 238 -9.73 12.49 -13.85
CA ALA A 238 -11.03 11.80 -13.76
C ALA A 238 -11.18 10.66 -14.80
N GLN A 239 -10.86 10.94 -16.07
CA GLN A 239 -10.94 9.96 -17.15
C GLN A 239 -9.86 8.86 -16.98
N GLY A 240 -8.66 9.26 -16.56
CA GLY A 240 -7.56 8.33 -16.29
C GLY A 240 -7.87 7.33 -15.19
N LEU A 241 -8.50 7.78 -14.10
CA LEU A 241 -8.92 6.91 -13.00
C LEU A 241 -9.94 5.86 -13.47
N GLU A 242 -10.95 6.28 -14.23
CA GLU A 242 -11.95 5.37 -14.79
C GLU A 242 -11.33 4.37 -15.78
N TRP A 243 -10.42 4.86 -16.64
CA TRP A 243 -9.71 4.01 -17.58
C TRP A 243 -8.91 2.93 -16.85
N TYR A 244 -8.06 3.31 -15.88
CA TYR A 244 -7.22 2.34 -15.18
C TYR A 244 -8.06 1.35 -14.36
N ARG A 245 -9.14 1.83 -13.70
CA ARG A 245 -10.12 0.98 -13.01
C ARG A 245 -10.66 -0.11 -13.94
N ASP A 246 -11.15 0.28 -15.10
CA ASP A 246 -11.79 -0.65 -16.03
C ASP A 246 -10.78 -1.60 -16.67
N GLN A 247 -9.56 -1.14 -16.95
CA GLN A 247 -8.46 -2.00 -17.40
C GLN A 247 -8.08 -3.04 -16.34
N LEU A 248 -7.99 -2.66 -15.07
CA LEU A 248 -7.65 -3.58 -13.99
C LEU A 248 -8.72 -4.67 -13.81
N ILE A 249 -10.01 -4.29 -13.90
CA ILE A 249 -11.13 -5.24 -13.85
C ILE A 249 -11.08 -6.21 -15.03
N ALA A 250 -10.90 -5.69 -16.24
CA ALA A 250 -10.81 -6.51 -17.44
C ALA A 250 -9.61 -7.48 -17.37
N TYR A 251 -8.44 -6.97 -16.97
CA TYR A 251 -7.23 -7.76 -16.79
C TYR A 251 -7.43 -8.87 -15.77
N ARG A 252 -7.95 -8.56 -14.57
CA ARG A 252 -8.25 -9.56 -13.54
C ARG A 252 -9.14 -10.67 -14.07
N LYS A 253 -10.23 -10.30 -14.76
CA LYS A 253 -11.20 -11.26 -15.28
C LYS A 253 -10.53 -12.20 -16.29
N GLN A 254 -9.82 -11.65 -17.26
CA GLN A 254 -9.11 -12.42 -18.28
C GLN A 254 -8.06 -13.35 -17.65
N TRP A 255 -7.25 -12.84 -16.71
CA TRP A 255 -6.22 -13.61 -16.04
C TRP A 255 -6.79 -14.73 -15.18
N SER A 256 -7.84 -14.45 -14.41
CA SER A 256 -8.54 -15.47 -13.62
C SER A 256 -9.18 -16.53 -14.52
N ASP A 257 -9.84 -16.15 -15.62
CA ASP A 257 -10.53 -17.10 -16.49
C ASP A 257 -9.53 -18.04 -17.19
N ASP A 258 -8.43 -17.50 -17.71
CA ASP A 258 -7.38 -18.29 -18.36
C ASP A 258 -6.69 -19.25 -17.38
N LEU A 259 -6.36 -18.77 -16.17
CA LEU A 259 -5.75 -19.61 -15.12
C LEU A 259 -6.70 -20.71 -14.64
N ARG A 260 -7.98 -20.41 -14.46
CA ARG A 260 -8.98 -21.42 -14.09
C ARG A 260 -9.18 -22.47 -15.17
N SER A 261 -9.09 -22.09 -16.44
CA SER A 261 -9.10 -23.06 -17.54
C SER A 261 -7.92 -24.03 -17.48
N ILE A 262 -6.78 -23.61 -16.92
CA ILE A 262 -5.60 -24.45 -16.75
C ILE A 262 -5.72 -25.32 -15.50
N THR A 263 -6.17 -24.76 -14.38
CA THR A 263 -6.24 -25.48 -13.09
C THR A 263 -7.51 -26.30 -12.91
N GLY A 264 -8.53 -26.08 -13.75
CA GLY A 264 -9.85 -26.69 -13.61
C GLY A 264 -10.72 -26.12 -12.49
N GLN A 265 -10.34 -24.97 -11.91
CA GLN A 265 -11.07 -24.36 -10.80
C GLN A 265 -12.41 -23.75 -11.23
N THR A 266 -13.45 -24.01 -10.42
CA THR A 266 -14.73 -23.31 -10.50
C THR A 266 -14.70 -22.05 -9.62
N GLY A 267 -15.49 -21.02 -9.96
CA GLY A 267 -15.49 -19.73 -9.26
C GLY A 267 -14.29 -18.81 -9.57
N GLN A 268 -14.50 -17.50 -9.56
CA GLN A 268 -13.44 -16.51 -9.85
C GLN A 268 -12.34 -16.56 -8.78
N ILE A 269 -11.09 -16.30 -9.19
CA ILE A 269 -9.95 -16.20 -8.27
C ILE A 269 -9.86 -14.75 -7.80
N TYR A 270 -9.75 -14.55 -6.49
CA TYR A 270 -9.51 -13.23 -5.90
C TYR A 270 -8.18 -12.65 -6.37
N MET A 271 -8.15 -11.35 -6.66
CA MET A 271 -6.92 -10.60 -6.89
C MET A 271 -6.73 -9.57 -5.80
N LEU A 272 -5.68 -9.77 -5.00
CA LEU A 272 -5.23 -8.78 -4.05
C LEU A 272 -4.45 -7.70 -4.80
N THR A 273 -4.71 -6.46 -4.43
CA THR A 273 -3.92 -5.31 -4.85
C THR A 273 -3.64 -4.41 -3.66
N TYR A 274 -2.73 -3.48 -3.85
CA TYR A 274 -2.30 -2.50 -2.86
C TYR A 274 -2.62 -1.12 -3.39
N GLN A 275 -2.60 -0.11 -2.52
CA GLN A 275 -2.71 1.27 -2.98
C GLN A 275 -1.32 1.73 -3.43
N THR A 276 -1.13 1.73 -4.75
CA THR A 276 0.02 2.40 -5.37
C THR A 276 0.00 3.89 -5.02
N LEU A 277 1.17 4.49 -4.79
CA LEU A 277 1.23 5.95 -4.59
C LEU A 277 0.93 6.67 -5.90
N GLY A 278 -0.02 7.60 -5.87
CA GLY A 278 -0.45 8.39 -7.03
C GLY A 278 -1.83 8.00 -7.57
N PRO A 279 -2.21 8.47 -8.78
CA PRO A 279 -3.57 8.31 -9.30
C PRO A 279 -3.97 6.84 -9.51
N ALA A 280 -3.04 5.95 -9.87
CA ALA A 280 -3.35 4.53 -10.01
C ALA A 280 -3.86 3.90 -8.69
N GLY A 281 -3.38 4.38 -7.53
CA GLY A 281 -3.87 3.99 -6.21
C GLY A 281 -5.35 4.22 -5.98
N GLU A 282 -5.83 5.38 -6.42
CA GLU A 282 -7.25 5.74 -6.34
C GLU A 282 -8.08 4.90 -7.32
N ALA A 283 -7.56 4.65 -8.53
CA ALA A 283 -8.22 3.79 -9.51
C ALA A 283 -8.31 2.32 -9.05
N GLN A 284 -7.29 1.81 -8.36
CA GLN A 284 -7.30 0.47 -7.74
C GLN A 284 -8.38 0.38 -6.64
N LEU A 285 -8.56 1.42 -5.84
CA LEU A 285 -9.66 1.48 -4.86
C LEU A 285 -11.03 1.48 -5.56
N MET A 286 -11.19 2.29 -6.61
CA MET A 286 -12.40 2.29 -7.44
C MET A 286 -12.67 0.92 -8.08
N ALA A 287 -11.62 0.18 -8.45
CA ALA A 287 -11.75 -1.16 -9.02
C ALA A 287 -12.22 -2.17 -7.96
N SER A 288 -11.70 -2.07 -6.74
CA SER A 288 -12.15 -2.89 -5.59
C SER A 288 -13.60 -2.60 -5.20
N ASP A 289 -14.07 -1.36 -5.34
CA ASP A 289 -15.48 -1.01 -5.12
C ASP A 289 -16.42 -1.58 -6.20
N LYS A 290 -15.94 -1.68 -7.44
CA LYS A 290 -16.75 -2.10 -8.59
C LYS A 290 -16.71 -3.62 -8.84
N ASP A 291 -15.60 -4.29 -8.55
CA ASP A 291 -15.44 -5.74 -8.70
C ASP A 291 -15.05 -6.38 -7.36
N LEU A 292 -15.98 -7.16 -6.81
CA LEU A 292 -15.85 -7.82 -5.52
C LEU A 292 -14.78 -8.94 -5.49
N ASN A 293 -14.14 -9.23 -6.62
CA ASN A 293 -12.97 -10.11 -6.70
C ASN A 293 -11.65 -9.34 -6.72
N ILE A 294 -11.67 -8.00 -6.72
CA ILE A 294 -10.50 -7.14 -6.50
C ILE A 294 -10.50 -6.71 -5.04
N ILE A 295 -9.47 -7.08 -4.31
CA ILE A 295 -9.34 -6.82 -2.88
C ILE A 295 -8.23 -5.81 -2.64
N MET A 296 -8.60 -4.58 -2.28
CA MET A 296 -7.63 -3.56 -1.86
C MET A 296 -7.15 -3.87 -0.43
N VAL A 297 -5.88 -4.23 -0.30
CA VAL A 297 -5.23 -4.54 0.99
C VAL A 297 -5.05 -3.29 1.83
N GLY A 298 -4.62 -2.19 1.21
CA GLY A 298 -4.30 -0.93 1.87
C GLY A 298 -3.04 -0.29 1.25
N PRO A 299 -2.59 0.83 1.81
CA PRO A 299 -1.37 1.49 1.36
C PRO A 299 -0.12 0.81 1.91
N HIS A 300 1.01 1.04 1.23
CA HIS A 300 2.34 0.61 1.68
C HIS A 300 3.15 1.75 2.31
N TYR A 301 2.58 2.96 2.44
CA TYR A 301 3.34 4.14 2.87
C TYR A 301 3.95 4.01 4.27
N ALA A 302 3.43 3.13 5.13
CA ALA A 302 3.94 2.95 6.49
C ALA A 302 5.23 2.11 6.52
N MET A 303 5.58 1.48 5.40
CA MET A 303 6.70 0.57 5.27
C MET A 303 7.98 1.32 4.88
N PRO A 304 9.16 0.85 5.31
CA PRO A 304 10.44 1.46 4.96
C PRO A 304 10.74 1.39 3.46
N SER A 305 11.30 2.47 2.93
CA SER A 305 11.69 2.57 1.52
C SER A 305 13.07 1.97 1.25
N ALA A 306 13.35 1.62 0.00
CA ALA A 306 14.66 1.17 -0.48
C ALA A 306 15.76 2.23 -0.38
N ILE A 307 15.45 3.47 0.04
CA ILE A 307 16.53 4.37 0.49
C ILE A 307 17.32 3.75 1.66
N ASN A 308 16.73 2.86 2.44
CA ASN A 308 17.43 2.09 3.46
C ASN A 308 18.31 0.98 2.87
N SER A 309 17.97 0.51 1.67
CA SER A 309 18.65 -0.62 1.04
C SER A 309 20.09 -0.32 0.66
N ARG A 310 20.90 -1.37 0.67
CA ARG A 310 22.34 -1.34 0.36
C ARG A 310 22.62 -2.27 -0.82
N ARG A 311 23.04 -1.70 -1.95
CA ARG A 311 23.48 -2.45 -3.14
C ARG A 311 24.99 -2.51 -3.20
N THR A 312 25.52 -3.42 -4.03
CA THR A 312 26.96 -3.53 -4.30
C THR A 312 27.56 -2.19 -4.69
N GLY A 313 28.73 -1.86 -4.14
CA GLY A 313 29.40 -0.58 -4.36
C GLY A 313 28.92 0.56 -3.45
N GLY A 314 28.18 0.25 -2.37
CA GLY A 314 27.72 1.26 -1.40
C GLY A 314 26.64 2.18 -1.97
N ILE A 315 25.85 1.69 -2.94
CA ILE A 315 24.81 2.48 -3.61
C ILE A 315 23.46 2.20 -2.94
N TYR A 316 22.72 3.24 -2.61
CA TYR A 316 21.39 3.13 -2.03
C TYR A 316 20.31 2.85 -3.08
N GLY A 317 19.17 2.29 -2.65
CA GLY A 317 18.01 2.13 -3.51
C GLY A 317 17.23 3.44 -3.68
N ASP A 318 16.35 3.46 -4.67
CA ASP A 318 15.50 4.60 -4.97
C ASP A 318 14.31 4.71 -3.99
N PRO A 319 13.86 5.94 -3.67
CA PRO A 319 12.78 6.17 -2.73
C PRO A 319 11.42 5.63 -3.14
N ILE A 320 11.25 5.30 -4.42
CA ILE A 320 10.01 4.71 -4.92
C ILE A 320 9.89 3.22 -4.60
N HIS A 321 11.01 2.53 -4.33
CA HIS A 321 11.03 1.11 -4.03
C HIS A 321 10.94 0.82 -2.53
N LEU A 322 10.63 -0.43 -2.19
CA LEU A 322 10.53 -0.92 -0.82
C LEU A 322 11.85 -1.59 -0.38
N SER A 323 12.21 -1.44 0.90
CA SER A 323 13.29 -2.23 1.48
C SER A 323 12.90 -3.71 1.57
N ALA A 324 13.85 -4.58 1.91
CA ALA A 324 13.58 -6.01 2.07
C ALA A 324 12.52 -6.30 3.15
N ASP A 325 12.63 -5.66 4.32
CA ASP A 325 11.59 -5.80 5.35
C ASP A 325 10.24 -5.27 4.91
N ALA A 326 10.22 -4.20 4.11
CA ALA A 326 8.97 -3.65 3.61
C ALA A 326 8.28 -4.60 2.62
N GLU A 327 9.02 -5.25 1.72
CA GLU A 327 8.48 -6.30 0.85
C GLU A 327 7.89 -7.44 1.69
N ARG A 328 8.65 -7.95 2.65
CA ARG A 328 8.18 -9.03 3.53
C ARG A 328 6.96 -8.60 4.36
N TRP A 329 6.95 -7.39 4.89
CA TRP A 329 5.82 -6.84 5.65
C TRP A 329 4.59 -6.65 4.77
N LEU A 330 4.73 -6.10 3.56
CA LEU A 330 3.61 -5.98 2.62
C LEU A 330 3.03 -7.36 2.29
N GLY A 331 3.88 -8.35 2.06
CA GLY A 331 3.46 -9.74 1.92
C GLY A 331 2.63 -10.21 3.11
N ALA A 332 3.11 -10.01 4.34
CA ALA A 332 2.38 -10.38 5.55
C ALA A 332 0.99 -9.73 5.62
N GLN A 333 0.88 -8.46 5.25
CA GLN A 333 -0.40 -7.75 5.16
C GLN A 333 -1.33 -8.34 4.09
N MET A 334 -0.80 -8.74 2.93
CA MET A 334 -1.59 -9.43 1.90
C MET A 334 -2.10 -10.79 2.38
N GLY A 335 -1.25 -11.57 3.06
CA GLY A 335 -1.63 -12.86 3.66
C GLY A 335 -2.74 -12.71 4.70
N LYS A 336 -2.63 -11.69 5.56
CA LYS A 336 -3.65 -11.33 6.56
C LYS A 336 -4.98 -10.95 5.91
N VAL A 337 -4.98 -10.04 4.93
CA VAL A 337 -6.21 -9.60 4.24
C VAL A 337 -6.85 -10.74 3.45
N LEU A 338 -6.06 -11.65 2.89
CA LEU A 338 -6.60 -12.84 2.24
C LEU A 338 -7.33 -13.75 3.24
N SER A 339 -6.75 -14.03 4.42
CA SER A 339 -7.42 -14.80 5.48
C SER A 339 -8.77 -14.16 5.89
N HIS A 340 -8.80 -12.84 6.09
CA HIS A 340 -10.05 -12.09 6.30
C HIS A 340 -11.07 -12.27 5.19
N THR A 341 -10.63 -12.15 3.93
CA THR A 341 -11.49 -12.26 2.74
C THR A 341 -12.10 -13.67 2.59
N LEU A 342 -11.39 -14.70 3.08
CA LEU A 342 -11.91 -16.07 3.11
C LEU A 342 -12.99 -16.26 4.19
N SER A 343 -12.96 -15.43 5.25
CA SER A 343 -13.90 -15.46 6.37
C SER A 343 -15.08 -14.49 6.20
N GLY A 344 -15.01 -13.52 5.29
CA GLY A 344 -16.05 -12.51 5.07
C GLY A 344 -15.70 -11.48 4.01
N LEU A 345 -16.47 -10.39 3.94
CA LEU A 345 -16.18 -9.27 3.05
C LEU A 345 -15.13 -8.35 3.67
N TRP A 346 -14.12 -7.99 2.87
CA TRP A 346 -13.07 -7.04 3.25
C TRP A 346 -13.28 -5.67 2.62
N LYS A 347 -12.99 -4.61 3.38
CA LYS A 347 -12.76 -3.26 2.87
C LYS A 347 -11.55 -2.66 3.60
N PRO A 348 -10.67 -1.90 2.93
CA PRO A 348 -9.57 -1.23 3.61
C PRO A 348 -10.09 -0.08 4.50
N LEU A 349 -9.28 0.34 5.47
CA LEU A 349 -9.56 1.55 6.25
C LEU A 349 -9.64 2.77 5.32
N ARG A 350 -10.79 3.44 5.27
CA ARG A 350 -11.05 4.54 4.34
C ARG A 350 -12.19 5.45 4.80
N PRO A 351 -12.24 6.71 4.33
CA PRO A 351 -13.36 7.60 4.67
C PRO A 351 -14.66 7.07 4.07
N ASN A 352 -15.75 7.25 4.80
CA ASN A 352 -17.11 6.86 4.43
C ASN A 352 -17.98 8.08 4.17
N LYS A 353 -17.96 9.06 5.08
CA LYS A 353 -18.76 10.30 4.98
C LYS A 353 -18.07 11.45 5.73
N ALA A 354 -18.16 12.66 5.21
CA ALA A 354 -17.71 13.88 5.90
C ALA A 354 -18.86 14.87 6.01
N GLN A 355 -19.04 15.48 7.18
CA GLN A 355 -20.06 16.50 7.42
C GLN A 355 -19.47 17.69 8.17
N LEU A 356 -19.72 18.89 7.65
CA LEU A 356 -19.44 20.15 8.34
C LEU A 356 -20.45 20.32 9.48
N ASP A 357 -19.99 20.66 10.68
CA ASP A 357 -20.90 20.93 11.78
C ASP A 357 -21.66 22.26 11.57
N ALA A 358 -22.82 22.41 12.20
CA ALA A 358 -23.70 23.58 12.03
C ALA A 358 -23.04 24.92 12.37
N THR A 359 -22.10 24.94 13.32
CA THR A 359 -21.30 26.12 13.67
C THR A 359 -20.16 26.39 12.69
N ARG A 360 -19.92 25.44 11.76
CA ARG A 360 -18.84 25.44 10.76
C ARG A 360 -17.44 25.51 11.36
N SER A 361 -17.27 25.24 12.66
CA SER A 361 -15.97 25.24 13.34
C SER A 361 -15.27 23.89 13.27
N SER A 362 -15.97 22.84 12.85
CA SER A 362 -15.38 21.50 12.70
C SER A 362 -16.02 20.68 11.58
N ILE A 363 -15.28 19.69 11.06
CA ILE A 363 -15.80 18.64 10.19
C ILE A 363 -15.71 17.31 10.93
N LEU A 364 -16.79 16.53 10.91
CA LEU A 364 -16.80 15.13 11.37
C LEU A 364 -16.65 14.20 10.15
N LEU A 365 -15.61 13.38 10.16
CA LEU A 365 -15.26 12.41 9.12
C LEU A 365 -15.43 10.98 9.64
N ASP A 366 -16.42 10.26 9.14
CA ASP A 366 -16.69 8.85 9.43
C ASP A 366 -15.83 7.92 8.56
N PHE A 367 -15.46 6.75 9.09
CA PHE A 367 -14.63 5.77 8.40
C PHE A 367 -15.26 4.38 8.35
N VAL A 368 -15.00 3.66 7.27
CA VAL A 368 -15.04 2.20 7.30
C VAL A 368 -13.79 1.72 8.02
N VAL A 369 -13.95 1.09 9.19
CA VAL A 369 -12.83 0.64 10.04
C VAL A 369 -12.82 -0.89 10.08
N PRO A 370 -11.83 -1.59 9.50
CA PRO A 370 -11.83 -3.05 9.43
C PRO A 370 -11.85 -3.69 10.82
N VAL A 371 -11.02 -3.18 11.73
CA VAL A 371 -11.03 -3.56 13.16
C VAL A 371 -11.00 -2.31 14.03
N PRO A 372 -12.16 -1.84 14.52
CA PRO A 372 -12.22 -0.71 15.45
C PRO A 372 -11.50 -1.00 16.78
N PRO A 373 -10.97 0.03 17.47
CA PRO A 373 -11.10 1.47 17.18
C PRO A 373 -10.10 2.04 16.16
N LEU A 374 -10.39 3.26 15.69
CA LEU A 374 -9.38 4.13 15.06
C LEU A 374 -8.30 4.55 16.06
N VAL A 375 -7.08 4.72 15.56
CA VAL A 375 -5.95 5.26 16.31
C VAL A 375 -5.19 6.28 15.47
N LEU A 376 -4.92 7.44 16.07
CA LEU A 376 -3.94 8.41 15.58
C LEU A 376 -2.56 7.99 16.12
N ASP A 377 -1.74 7.42 15.26
CA ASP A 377 -0.45 6.85 15.62
C ASP A 377 0.68 7.87 15.47
N GLU A 378 1.38 8.17 16.58
CA GLU A 378 2.56 9.04 16.59
C GLU A 378 3.84 8.30 17.01
N THR A 379 3.68 7.03 17.37
CA THR A 379 4.77 6.22 17.93
C THR A 379 5.51 5.45 16.85
N PHE A 380 4.77 4.88 15.90
CA PHE A 380 5.33 4.12 14.79
C PHE A 380 5.57 5.02 13.58
N LEU A 381 4.63 5.90 13.25
CA LEU A 381 4.88 6.95 12.26
C LEU A 381 5.02 8.30 12.98
N PRO A 382 5.97 9.17 12.57
CA PRO A 382 6.02 10.53 13.09
C PRO A 382 4.71 11.25 12.77
N ARG A 383 4.27 12.19 13.60
CA ARG A 383 3.07 12.98 13.29
C ARG A 383 3.29 13.75 11.97
N GLN A 384 2.43 13.48 10.99
CA GLN A 384 2.39 14.22 9.75
C GLN A 384 1.86 15.62 10.06
N GLU A 385 2.68 16.64 9.84
CA GLU A 385 2.29 18.02 10.05
C GLU A 385 2.93 18.96 9.02
N ASN A 386 2.20 20.02 8.69
CA ASN A 386 2.71 21.16 7.93
C ASN A 386 2.13 22.45 8.53
N ALA A 387 2.96 23.20 9.24
CA ALA A 387 2.54 24.40 9.94
C ALA A 387 2.16 25.52 8.95
N MET A 388 1.23 26.38 9.36
CA MET A 388 0.90 27.62 8.67
C MET A 388 0.42 28.67 9.68
N SER A 389 0.20 29.91 9.24
CA SER A 389 -0.39 30.91 10.13
C SER A 389 -1.78 30.47 10.62
N GLY A 390 -2.01 30.55 11.93
CA GLY A 390 -3.27 30.16 12.56
C GLY A 390 -3.47 28.66 12.80
N GLY A 391 -2.50 27.80 12.45
CA GLY A 391 -2.61 26.35 12.71
C GLY A 391 -1.75 25.52 11.75
N TYR A 392 -2.36 24.51 11.14
CA TYR A 392 -1.69 23.58 10.25
C TYR A 392 -2.42 23.48 8.91
N ALA A 393 -1.68 23.58 7.80
CA ALA A 393 -2.18 23.28 6.47
C ALA A 393 -2.44 21.76 6.29
N SER A 394 -1.77 20.94 7.11
CA SER A 394 -1.90 19.49 7.16
C SER A 394 -1.60 19.00 8.57
N LEU A 395 -2.46 18.17 9.16
CA LEU A 395 -2.27 17.61 10.51
C LEU A 395 -2.76 16.15 10.57
N TYR A 396 -1.93 15.23 11.06
CA TYR A 396 -2.08 13.76 10.97
C TYR A 396 -2.31 13.23 9.55
N GLY A 397 -1.94 13.99 8.52
CA GLY A 397 -2.18 13.69 7.12
C GLY A 397 -3.39 14.40 6.52
N PHE A 398 -4.31 14.94 7.34
CA PHE A 398 -5.52 15.58 6.87
C PHE A 398 -5.28 17.02 6.42
N GLN A 399 -5.85 17.37 5.26
CA GLN A 399 -5.91 18.73 4.74
C GLN A 399 -7.35 19.05 4.35
N VAL A 400 -7.85 20.22 4.72
CA VAL A 400 -9.13 20.73 4.25
C VAL A 400 -8.86 21.85 3.25
N ARG A 401 -9.47 21.78 2.06
CA ARG A 401 -9.31 22.78 1.01
C ARG A 401 -10.66 23.26 0.48
N ASP A 402 -10.72 24.52 0.09
CA ASP A 402 -11.86 25.08 -0.65
C ASP A 402 -11.82 24.67 -2.14
N GLU A 403 -12.82 25.11 -2.91
CA GLU A 403 -12.88 24.85 -4.37
C GLU A 403 -11.70 25.46 -5.15
N LYS A 404 -11.06 26.52 -4.63
CA LYS A 404 -9.88 27.18 -5.22
C LYS A 404 -8.57 26.46 -4.86
N GLY A 405 -8.63 25.45 -3.99
CA GLY A 405 -7.48 24.70 -3.52
C GLY A 405 -6.73 25.34 -2.35
N VAL A 406 -7.28 26.39 -1.74
CA VAL A 406 -6.69 27.06 -0.57
C VAL A 406 -6.89 26.19 0.67
N ALA A 407 -5.79 25.94 1.39
CA ALA A 407 -5.81 25.15 2.62
C ALA A 407 -6.44 25.94 3.78
N GLN A 408 -7.29 25.28 4.56
CA GLN A 408 -7.92 25.82 5.76
C GLN A 408 -7.11 25.41 6.99
N PRO A 409 -6.76 26.34 7.91
CA PRO A 409 -5.89 26.05 9.04
C PRO A 409 -6.59 25.16 10.06
N LEU A 410 -6.06 23.94 10.23
CA LEU A 410 -6.47 23.00 11.25
C LEU A 410 -5.80 23.35 12.58
N THR A 411 -6.55 23.36 13.66
CA THR A 411 -6.03 23.57 15.03
C THR A 411 -5.92 22.26 15.82
N ALA A 412 -6.79 21.30 15.53
CA ALA A 412 -6.77 19.98 16.15
C ALA A 412 -7.40 18.92 15.24
N VAL A 413 -6.98 17.68 15.48
CA VAL A 413 -7.55 16.45 14.89
C VAL A 413 -7.78 15.48 16.04
N GLU A 414 -9.02 15.06 16.25
CA GLU A 414 -9.40 14.27 17.42
C GLU A 414 -10.19 13.02 17.00
N LEU A 415 -10.05 11.94 17.77
CA LEU A 415 -10.92 10.78 17.64
C LEU A 415 -12.35 11.17 18.04
N GLY A 416 -13.31 10.91 17.15
CA GLY A 416 -14.72 11.14 17.40
C GLY A 416 -15.49 9.84 17.68
N PRO A 417 -16.68 9.93 18.30
CA PRO A 417 -17.59 8.79 18.39
C PRO A 417 -18.08 8.37 16.99
N PRO A 418 -18.64 7.17 16.80
CA PRO A 418 -19.28 6.82 15.54
C PRO A 418 -20.37 7.82 15.14
N PHE A 419 -20.59 7.98 13.84
CA PHE A 419 -21.65 8.83 13.30
C PHE A 419 -23.06 8.41 13.75
N VAL A 420 -23.24 7.11 14.02
CA VAL A 420 -24.47 6.54 14.57
C VAL A 420 -24.15 5.91 15.92
N LEU A 421 -24.61 6.54 17.00
CA LEU A 421 -24.55 5.97 18.34
C LEU A 421 -25.63 4.89 18.49
N GLN A 422 -25.23 3.67 18.86
CA GLN A 422 -26.19 2.70 19.38
C GLN A 422 -26.47 3.01 20.86
N PRO A 423 -27.73 3.23 21.27
CA PRO A 423 -28.06 3.48 22.68
C PRO A 423 -27.59 2.31 23.56
N GLY A 424 -26.90 2.61 24.66
CA GLY A 424 -26.56 1.63 25.70
C GLY A 424 -25.19 0.94 25.57
N PHE A 425 -24.39 1.22 24.53
CA PHE A 425 -23.03 0.69 24.40
C PHE A 425 -22.01 1.80 24.12
N ALA A 426 -20.89 1.80 24.85
CA ALA A 426 -19.71 2.56 24.45
C ALA A 426 -19.23 2.02 23.09
N SER A 427 -19.49 2.78 22.03
CA SER A 427 -19.11 2.37 20.67
C SER A 427 -17.68 2.85 20.39
N PRO A 428 -16.78 1.98 19.91
CA PRO A 428 -15.38 2.37 19.67
C PRO A 428 -15.30 3.54 18.66
N PRO A 429 -14.34 4.46 18.81
CA PRO A 429 -14.21 5.58 17.89
C PRO A 429 -13.95 5.10 16.46
N THR A 430 -14.79 5.57 15.55
CA THR A 430 -14.78 5.25 14.11
C THR A 430 -14.82 6.50 13.24
N SER A 431 -14.72 7.69 13.86
CA SER A 431 -14.67 8.97 13.17
C SER A 431 -13.49 9.82 13.65
N ILE A 432 -13.21 10.86 12.88
CA ILE A 432 -12.24 11.92 13.18
C ILE A 432 -12.95 13.26 13.14
N ARG A 433 -12.68 14.13 14.11
CA ARG A 433 -13.10 15.53 14.10
C ARG A 433 -11.91 16.41 13.72
N LEU A 434 -12.10 17.22 12.68
CA LEU A 434 -11.14 18.23 12.22
C LEU A 434 -11.61 19.59 12.70
N HIS A 435 -10.80 20.30 13.49
CA HIS A 435 -11.16 21.60 14.07
C HIS A 435 -10.44 22.74 13.37
N PHE A 436 -11.11 23.89 13.26
CA PHE A 436 -10.59 25.10 12.63
C PHE A 436 -10.38 26.23 13.64
N ALA A 437 -9.43 27.12 13.36
CA ALA A 437 -9.20 28.32 14.16
C ALA A 437 -10.37 29.32 14.10
N SER A 438 -11.14 29.28 13.02
CA SER A 438 -12.32 30.13 12.80
C SER A 438 -13.36 29.36 11.98
N PRO A 439 -14.66 29.63 12.16
CA PRO A 439 -15.70 29.02 11.36
C PRO A 439 -15.44 29.17 9.86
N LEU A 440 -15.63 28.10 9.10
CA LEU A 440 -15.48 28.13 7.65
C LEU A 440 -16.55 29.05 7.01
N PRO A 441 -16.20 29.87 5.99
CA PRO A 441 -17.15 30.74 5.28
C PRO A 441 -18.39 30.01 4.75
N ALA A 442 -19.57 30.60 4.90
CA ALA A 442 -20.83 30.04 4.40
C ALA A 442 -20.92 30.03 2.86
N GLY A 443 -21.58 29.01 2.29
CA GLY A 443 -21.81 28.90 0.85
C GLY A 443 -20.60 28.38 0.04
N GLU A 444 -19.47 28.11 0.69
CA GLU A 444 -18.31 27.47 0.08
C GLU A 444 -18.37 25.95 0.22
N LYS A 445 -17.82 25.23 -0.76
CA LYS A 445 -17.62 23.79 -0.68
C LYS A 445 -16.20 23.45 -0.28
N TYR A 446 -16.08 22.42 0.54
CA TYR A 446 -14.81 21.93 1.02
C TYR A 446 -14.57 20.49 0.62
N VAL A 447 -13.30 20.15 0.48
CA VAL A 447 -12.85 18.79 0.27
C VAL A 447 -11.71 18.45 1.22
N ILE A 448 -11.60 17.17 1.56
CA ILE A 448 -10.55 16.63 2.42
C ILE A 448 -9.55 15.85 1.56
N ASN A 449 -8.27 16.11 1.78
CA ASN A 449 -7.19 15.24 1.32
C ASN A 449 -6.55 14.54 2.51
N TYR A 450 -6.02 13.36 2.28
CA TYR A 450 -5.28 12.61 3.28
C TYR A 450 -4.00 12.05 2.68
N GLY A 451 -2.87 12.44 3.27
CA GLY A 451 -1.55 12.07 2.80
C GLY A 451 -0.66 13.27 2.48
N HIS A 452 0.47 13.39 3.17
CA HIS A 452 1.54 14.31 2.78
C HIS A 452 2.90 13.76 3.26
N PRO A 453 4.03 14.02 2.57
CA PRO A 453 5.33 13.49 3.02
C PRO A 453 5.93 14.22 4.22
N ASN A 454 5.45 15.42 4.58
CA ASN A 454 6.06 16.24 5.63
C ASN A 454 5.85 15.65 7.04
N ALA A 455 6.92 15.58 7.82
CA ALA A 455 6.98 15.15 9.22
C ALA A 455 7.30 16.33 10.17
N GLY A 456 6.99 17.55 9.74
CA GLY A 456 7.17 18.76 10.52
C GLY A 456 8.47 19.53 10.25
N GLU A 457 8.44 20.80 10.66
CA GLU A 457 9.57 21.72 10.59
C GLU A 457 10.63 21.37 11.65
N LEU A 458 11.91 21.53 11.28
CA LEU A 458 13.05 21.29 12.16
C LEU A 458 13.76 22.59 12.59
N GLY A 459 13.36 23.74 12.03
CA GLY A 459 13.96 25.04 12.29
C GLY A 459 14.97 25.47 11.21
N ALA A 460 15.69 26.55 11.50
CA ALA A 460 16.72 27.09 10.63
C ALA A 460 18.05 26.35 10.82
N ILE A 461 18.79 26.18 9.73
CA ILE A 461 20.15 25.64 9.77
C ILE A 461 21.08 26.64 10.45
N ALA A 462 21.70 26.26 11.56
CA ALA A 462 22.64 27.12 12.26
C ALA A 462 24.00 27.16 11.55
N ALA A 463 24.54 25.98 11.23
CA ALA A 463 25.86 25.83 10.62
C ALA A 463 26.03 24.45 9.97
N PHE A 464 27.21 24.21 9.39
CA PHE A 464 27.65 22.91 8.90
C PHE A 464 29.04 22.58 9.43
N ARG A 465 29.33 21.28 9.55
CA ARG A 465 30.70 20.78 9.70
C ARG A 465 30.94 19.57 8.82
N ASN A 466 32.21 19.29 8.55
CA ASN A 466 32.60 18.04 7.90
C ASN A 466 32.27 16.86 8.82
N GLY A 467 31.59 15.86 8.27
CA GLY A 467 31.34 14.60 8.96
C GLY A 467 32.45 13.58 8.69
N PRO A 468 32.39 12.40 9.36
CA PRO A 468 33.29 11.29 9.08
C PRO A 468 33.09 10.75 7.65
N VAL A 469 34.13 10.15 7.08
CA VAL A 469 33.99 9.40 5.81
C VAL A 469 33.26 8.09 6.10
N VAL A 470 32.20 7.80 5.36
CA VAL A 470 31.39 6.56 5.49
C VAL A 470 31.50 5.79 4.18
N GLU A 471 32.02 4.55 4.23
CA GLU A 471 32.19 3.69 3.04
C GLU A 471 32.96 4.39 1.89
N GLY A 472 33.96 5.21 2.25
CA GLY A 472 34.75 5.98 1.29
C GLY A 472 34.06 7.24 0.75
N GLN A 473 32.86 7.57 1.23
CA GLN A 473 32.10 8.76 0.83
C GLN A 473 32.24 9.89 1.85
N PRO A 474 32.50 11.13 1.41
CA PRO A 474 32.50 12.28 2.31
C PRO A 474 31.08 12.56 2.81
N THR A 475 30.95 12.80 4.12
CA THR A 475 29.69 13.23 4.72
C THR A 475 29.79 14.67 5.24
N MET A 476 28.64 15.28 5.42
CA MET A 476 28.48 16.57 6.05
C MET A 476 27.45 16.46 7.18
N GLU A 477 27.63 17.27 8.21
CA GLU A 477 26.68 17.37 9.32
C GLU A 477 26.03 18.75 9.29
N MET A 478 24.71 18.77 9.08
CA MET A 478 23.86 19.95 9.24
C MET A 478 23.55 20.14 10.72
N ILE A 479 23.81 21.33 11.25
CA ILE A 479 23.62 21.66 12.66
C ILE A 479 22.32 22.44 12.83
N LEU A 480 21.44 21.93 13.69
CA LEU A 480 20.19 22.56 14.09
C LEU A 480 20.23 22.82 15.59
N GLU A 481 19.83 24.03 15.99
CA GLU A 481 19.78 24.40 17.41
C GLU A 481 18.71 23.59 18.15
N GLY A 482 19.07 23.09 19.34
CA GLY A 482 18.15 22.41 20.23
C GLY A 482 18.04 20.89 20.05
N ASP A 483 17.37 20.25 21.00
CA ASP A 483 17.13 18.81 21.04
C ASP A 483 15.90 18.40 20.22
N LEU A 484 16.13 17.83 19.04
CA LEU A 484 15.09 17.28 18.18
C LEU A 484 14.99 15.75 18.27
N SER A 485 15.73 15.10 19.19
CA SER A 485 15.82 13.63 19.26
C SER A 485 14.46 12.97 19.39
N LYS A 486 13.57 13.49 20.24
CA LYS A 486 12.20 12.97 20.41
C LYS A 486 11.35 13.12 19.15
N LYS A 487 11.46 14.28 18.47
CA LYS A 487 10.71 14.56 17.23
C LYS A 487 11.17 13.67 16.08
N LEU A 488 12.48 13.44 15.98
CA LEU A 488 13.09 12.66 14.91
C LEU A 488 13.08 11.15 15.18
N LYS A 489 12.81 10.73 16.42
CA LYS A 489 12.88 9.31 16.81
C LYS A 489 12.09 8.35 15.90
N PRO A 490 10.80 8.61 15.57
CA PRO A 490 10.07 7.70 14.67
C PRO A 490 10.69 7.60 13.26
N LEU A 491 11.32 8.68 12.78
CA LEU A 491 12.03 8.71 11.49
C LEU A 491 13.34 7.93 11.56
N THR A 492 14.12 8.11 12.63
CA THR A 492 15.37 7.36 12.83
C THR A 492 15.11 5.88 13.11
N ASP A 493 13.98 5.54 13.74
CA ASP A 493 13.60 4.15 13.97
C ASP A 493 13.29 3.42 12.66
N GLU A 494 12.77 4.14 11.65
CA GLU A 494 12.57 3.65 10.28
C GLU A 494 13.89 3.55 9.49
N GLY A 495 14.95 4.24 9.90
CA GLY A 495 16.25 4.26 9.26
C GLY A 495 16.58 5.62 8.66
N ALA A 496 16.29 5.79 7.38
CA ALA A 496 16.55 7.02 6.66
C ALA A 496 15.27 7.81 6.37
N PHE A 497 15.41 9.14 6.35
CA PHE A 497 14.36 10.08 6.00
C PHE A 497 14.95 11.25 5.21
N TYR A 498 14.12 12.08 4.61
CA TYR A 498 14.58 13.26 3.88
C TYR A 498 14.54 14.52 4.75
N VAL A 499 15.51 15.40 4.54
CA VAL A 499 15.42 16.80 4.91
C VAL A 499 15.37 17.63 3.64
N SER A 500 14.45 18.60 3.59
CA SER A 500 14.32 19.54 2.47
C SER A 500 14.19 20.97 2.97
N ASN A 501 14.67 21.93 2.19
CA ASN A 501 14.35 23.34 2.44
C ASN A 501 12.91 23.64 1.98
N THR A 502 12.36 24.76 2.41
CA THR A 502 11.00 25.19 2.04
C THR A 502 10.92 25.85 0.66
N ALA A 503 12.03 25.91 -0.08
CA ALA A 503 12.09 26.51 -1.41
C ALA A 503 11.44 25.62 -2.48
N THR A 504 11.00 26.23 -3.58
CA THR A 504 10.35 25.54 -4.71
C THR A 504 11.24 25.50 -5.96
N GLY A 505 10.93 24.59 -6.89
CA GLY A 505 11.59 24.51 -8.19
C GLY A 505 13.07 24.14 -8.07
N ARG A 506 13.95 24.83 -8.83
CA ARG A 506 15.39 24.54 -8.84
C ARG A 506 16.12 24.88 -7.53
N ALA A 507 15.54 25.76 -6.71
CA ALA A 507 16.07 26.11 -5.40
C ALA A 507 15.70 25.09 -4.30
N ASN A 508 14.84 24.13 -4.61
CA ASN A 508 14.48 23.06 -3.69
C ASN A 508 15.68 22.12 -3.49
N THR A 509 16.26 22.15 -2.30
CA THR A 509 17.31 21.22 -1.89
C THR A 509 16.68 20.13 -1.04
N ARG A 510 17.11 18.88 -1.26
CA ARG A 510 16.69 17.72 -0.46
C ARG A 510 17.84 16.73 -0.34
N VAL A 511 17.97 16.09 0.83
CA VAL A 511 18.99 15.07 1.07
C VAL A 511 18.48 14.01 2.04
N PRO A 512 18.82 12.72 1.86
CA PRO A 512 18.53 11.70 2.86
C PRO A 512 19.45 11.86 4.07
N ILE A 513 18.86 11.81 5.26
CA ILE A 513 19.53 11.75 6.56
C ILE A 513 19.49 10.31 7.02
N ARG A 514 20.65 9.78 7.42
CA ARG A 514 20.80 8.38 7.86
C ARG A 514 21.28 8.25 9.29
N LYS A 515 21.79 9.35 9.85
CA LYS A 515 22.30 9.39 11.21
C LYS A 515 21.96 10.75 11.83
N VAL A 516 21.45 10.69 13.04
CA VAL A 516 21.13 11.85 13.88
C VAL A 516 21.98 11.74 15.13
N ILE A 517 22.66 12.81 15.49
CA ILE A 517 23.52 12.89 16.68
C ILE A 517 23.02 14.06 17.51
N PHE A 518 22.95 13.86 18.83
CA PHE A 518 22.65 14.92 19.79
C PHE A 518 23.89 15.16 20.64
N GLU A 519 24.40 16.39 20.62
CA GLU A 519 25.65 16.78 21.26
C GLU A 519 25.54 18.24 21.72
N ASN A 520 25.97 18.55 22.94
CA ASN A 520 26.05 19.92 23.48
C ASN A 520 24.75 20.75 23.40
N GLY A 521 23.58 20.11 23.36
CA GLY A 521 22.29 20.79 23.28
C GLY A 521 21.76 20.96 21.85
N ASP A 522 22.53 20.57 20.83
CA ASP A 522 22.18 20.72 19.42
C ASP A 522 22.00 19.38 18.71
N THR A 523 21.25 19.42 17.60
CA THR A 523 20.99 18.27 16.74
C THR A 523 21.84 18.33 15.47
N PHE A 524 22.54 17.24 15.17
CA PHE A 524 23.39 17.09 13.99
C PHE A 524 22.78 16.04 13.07
N LEU A 525 22.50 16.44 11.83
CA LEU A 525 21.95 15.57 10.79
C LEU A 525 23.04 15.25 9.77
N GLN A 526 23.49 14.00 9.76
CA GLN A 526 24.57 13.56 8.87
C GLN A 526 24.01 13.02 7.54
N PHE A 527 24.62 13.46 6.44
CA PHE A 527 24.28 13.04 5.09
C PHE A 527 25.52 12.94 4.18
N GLU A 528 25.41 12.15 3.12
CA GLU A 528 26.43 12.06 2.07
C GLU A 528 26.25 13.17 1.03
N VAL A 529 27.33 13.89 0.73
CA VAL A 529 27.27 15.06 -0.18
C VAL A 529 26.79 14.68 -1.58
N ARG A 530 27.12 13.46 -2.04
CA ARG A 530 26.69 12.92 -3.34
C ARG A 530 25.17 12.71 -3.45
N GLU A 531 24.45 12.62 -2.33
CA GLU A 531 23.00 12.38 -2.31
C GLU A 531 22.19 13.69 -2.32
N LEU A 532 22.86 14.86 -2.37
CA LEU A 532 22.18 16.14 -2.53
C LEU A 532 21.39 16.15 -3.85
N ARG A 533 20.10 16.45 -3.76
CA ARG A 533 19.22 16.58 -4.93
C ARG A 533 19.81 17.61 -5.90
N ASN A 534 20.09 17.17 -7.13
CA ASN A 534 20.70 17.96 -8.19
C ASN A 534 22.06 18.59 -7.82
N GLY A 535 22.75 18.08 -6.81
CA GLY A 535 24.01 18.66 -6.31
C GLY A 535 23.88 20.06 -5.70
N VAL A 536 22.65 20.50 -5.37
CA VAL A 536 22.42 21.82 -4.78
C VAL A 536 22.68 21.74 -3.28
N ALA A 537 23.53 22.62 -2.75
CA ALA A 537 23.83 22.68 -1.31
C ALA A 537 22.73 23.40 -0.51
N PHE A 538 22.70 23.14 0.79
CA PHE A 538 21.95 23.95 1.76
C PHE A 538 22.79 25.15 2.21
N ASN A 539 22.14 26.18 2.76
CA ASN A 539 22.79 27.35 3.35
C ASN A 539 22.32 27.56 4.79
N ALA A 540 23.20 28.11 5.63
CA ALA A 540 22.83 28.57 6.97
C ALA A 540 21.69 29.60 6.90
N GLY A 541 20.81 29.59 7.90
CA GLY A 541 19.60 30.40 7.97
C GLY A 541 18.41 29.85 7.19
N GLN A 542 18.57 28.80 6.36
CA GLN A 542 17.44 28.18 5.67
C GLN A 542 16.61 27.35 6.65
N THR A 543 15.30 27.58 6.67
CA THR A 543 14.35 26.68 7.35
C THR A 543 14.25 25.36 6.60
N VAL A 544 14.30 24.25 7.34
CA VAL A 544 14.18 22.90 6.80
C VAL A 544 13.06 22.11 7.45
N VAL A 545 12.54 21.15 6.69
CA VAL A 545 11.47 20.24 7.09
C VAL A 545 11.94 18.80 6.97
N ALA A 546 11.52 17.96 7.91
CA ALA A 546 11.65 16.52 7.77
C ALA A 546 10.56 15.97 6.85
N GLN A 547 10.91 14.96 6.06
CA GLN A 547 10.00 14.30 5.13
C GLN A 547 10.23 12.79 5.15
N ARG A 548 9.15 12.02 5.12
CA ARG A 548 9.22 10.60 4.79
C ARG A 548 9.38 10.41 3.27
N PRO A 549 9.98 9.30 2.81
CA PRO A 549 10.08 9.01 1.37
C PRO A 549 8.71 8.91 0.69
N PHE A 550 7.75 8.33 1.41
CA PHE A 550 6.38 8.18 0.95
C PHE A 550 5.46 9.24 1.53
N THR A 551 4.44 9.59 0.74
CA THR A 551 3.28 10.34 1.23
C THR A 551 2.52 9.47 2.22
N TYR A 552 2.19 10.00 3.39
CA TYR A 552 1.60 9.21 4.47
C TYR A 552 0.61 10.00 5.32
N GLY A 553 -0.13 9.30 6.16
CA GLY A 553 -0.84 9.86 7.30
C GLY A 553 -0.79 8.89 8.48
N ASN A 554 -1.30 9.33 9.63
CA ASN A 554 -1.11 8.65 10.91
C ASN A 554 -2.32 7.82 11.37
N LEU A 555 -3.37 7.74 10.55
CA LEU A 555 -4.58 7.01 10.90
C LEU A 555 -4.44 5.52 10.56
N ARG A 556 -4.69 4.70 11.57
CA ARG A 556 -4.80 3.24 11.46
C ARG A 556 -5.99 2.72 12.25
N ASP A 557 -6.30 1.44 12.06
CA ASP A 557 -7.21 0.69 12.92
C ASP A 557 -6.45 -0.01 14.07
N SER A 558 -7.11 -0.88 14.83
CA SER A 558 -6.49 -1.59 15.96
C SER A 558 -6.15 -3.06 15.69
N ASP A 559 -6.16 -3.53 14.42
CA ASP A 559 -5.92 -4.95 14.14
C ASP A 559 -4.46 -5.33 14.44
N THR A 560 -4.26 -6.36 15.26
CA THR A 560 -2.93 -6.92 15.55
C THR A 560 -2.77 -8.34 15.03
N ARG A 561 -3.79 -8.91 14.38
CA ARG A 561 -3.72 -10.29 13.83
C ARG A 561 -2.68 -10.39 12.73
N GLY A 562 -1.90 -11.46 12.75
CA GLY A 562 -0.79 -11.65 11.81
C GLY A 562 0.49 -10.93 12.22
N SER A 563 0.48 -10.15 13.31
CA SER A 563 1.73 -9.76 13.96
C SER A 563 2.29 -11.00 14.67
N SER A 564 3.39 -11.51 14.13
CA SER A 564 3.99 -12.77 14.57
C SER A 564 5.44 -12.53 14.97
N PRO A 565 5.96 -13.18 16.04
CA PRO A 565 7.39 -13.20 16.34
C PRO A 565 8.24 -13.78 15.20
N SER A 566 7.62 -14.48 14.25
CA SER A 566 8.28 -14.99 13.05
C SER A 566 8.40 -13.96 11.92
N GLN A 567 7.62 -12.88 11.95
CA GLN A 567 7.58 -11.80 10.96
C GLN A 567 8.09 -10.50 11.60
N VAL A 568 9.41 -10.40 11.73
CA VAL A 568 10.12 -9.29 12.38
C VAL A 568 11.01 -8.56 11.37
N PHE A 569 11.34 -7.30 11.67
CA PHE A 569 12.39 -6.58 10.94
C PHE A 569 13.72 -7.34 11.08
N GLY A 570 14.24 -7.83 9.95
CA GLY A 570 15.43 -8.67 9.88
C GLY A 570 16.71 -7.90 9.55
N ASP A 571 16.61 -6.75 8.89
CA ASP A 571 17.79 -5.95 8.57
C ASP A 571 18.20 -5.08 9.78
N SER A 572 19.39 -5.37 10.33
CA SER A 572 19.99 -4.58 11.41
C SER A 572 20.88 -3.45 10.90
N GLY A 573 21.05 -3.32 9.59
CA GLY A 573 21.85 -2.29 8.94
C GLY A 573 21.16 -0.92 8.85
N TYR A 574 19.85 -0.86 9.12
CA TYR A 574 19.12 0.41 9.18
C TYR A 574 18.12 0.44 10.34
N GLY A 575 17.81 1.67 10.77
CA GLY A 575 16.80 1.94 11.78
C GLY A 575 17.12 1.32 13.14
N THR A 576 16.11 1.23 13.99
CA THR A 576 16.22 0.64 15.34
C THR A 576 15.22 -0.49 15.56
N ARG A 577 14.49 -0.86 14.50
CA ARG A 577 13.38 -1.81 14.57
C ARG A 577 13.79 -3.26 14.44
N ALA A 578 15.06 -3.55 14.14
CA ALA A 578 15.55 -4.92 14.01
C ALA A 578 15.12 -5.80 15.20
N GLY A 579 14.55 -6.96 14.90
CA GLY A 579 13.99 -7.91 15.86
C GLY A 579 12.58 -7.59 16.36
N GLN A 580 12.02 -6.41 16.08
CA GLN A 580 10.64 -6.08 16.43
C GLN A 580 9.67 -6.70 15.42
N PRO A 581 8.48 -7.18 15.84
CA PRO A 581 7.46 -7.65 14.92
C PRO A 581 6.99 -6.56 13.96
N TYR A 582 6.65 -6.94 12.74
CA TYR A 582 5.93 -6.05 11.85
C TYR A 582 4.57 -5.66 12.46
N PRO A 583 4.19 -4.38 12.45
CA PRO A 583 2.85 -3.99 12.86
C PRO A 583 1.82 -4.56 11.89
N ALA A 584 0.77 -5.19 12.41
CA ALA A 584 -0.29 -5.76 11.58
C ALA A 584 -1.52 -4.85 11.46
N TRP A 585 -1.39 -3.56 11.76
CA TRP A 585 -2.50 -2.61 11.64
C TRP A 585 -2.89 -2.37 10.18
N ASN A 586 -4.13 -1.95 9.96
CA ASN A 586 -4.59 -1.48 8.66
C ASN A 586 -4.51 0.05 8.64
N TRP A 587 -3.66 0.57 7.76
CA TRP A 587 -3.48 2.01 7.58
C TRP A 587 -4.55 2.58 6.65
N CYS A 588 -4.97 3.82 6.91
CA CYS A 588 -5.97 4.48 6.08
C CYS A 588 -5.44 4.70 4.67
N VAL A 589 -6.22 4.33 3.66
CA VAL A 589 -5.89 4.65 2.27
C VAL A 589 -5.73 6.16 2.09
N LEU A 590 -4.79 6.55 1.23
CA LEU A 590 -4.67 7.91 0.74
C LEU A 590 -5.91 8.27 -0.07
N PHE A 591 -6.40 9.49 0.07
CA PHE A 591 -7.51 9.98 -0.72
C PHE A 591 -7.35 11.47 -1.00
N SER A 592 -7.92 11.91 -2.11
CA SER A 592 -7.91 13.31 -2.50
C SER A 592 -9.31 13.76 -2.86
N ARG A 593 -9.60 15.02 -2.57
CA ARG A 593 -10.87 15.67 -2.90
C ARG A 593 -12.11 14.97 -2.33
N PHE A 594 -12.00 14.34 -1.16
CA PHE A 594 -13.14 13.68 -0.51
C PHE A 594 -14.18 14.74 -0.12
N PRO A 595 -15.43 14.66 -0.60
CA PRO A 595 -16.39 15.74 -0.48
C PRO A 595 -16.90 15.90 0.97
N VAL A 596 -17.10 17.15 1.38
CA VAL A 596 -17.71 17.51 2.66
C VAL A 596 -19.17 17.91 2.41
N SER A 597 -20.09 17.23 3.10
CA SER A 597 -21.51 17.62 3.12
C SER A 597 -21.76 18.71 4.17
N GLU A 598 -22.74 19.58 3.91
CA GLU A 598 -23.28 20.49 4.93
C GLU A 598 -24.36 19.80 5.77
#